data_AF-A0A2H0P4Z8-F1
#
_entry.id   AF-A0A2H0P4Z8-F1
#
_cell.length_a   1.000
_cell.length_b   1.000
_cell.length_c   1.000
_cell.angle_alpha   90.00
_cell.angle_beta   90.00
_cell.angle_gamma   90.00
#
_symmetry.space_group_name_H-M   'P 1'
#
loop_
_entity.id
_entity.type
_entity.pdbx_description
1 polymer ?
#
loop_
_entity_poly.entity_id
_entity_poly.type
_entity_poly.pdbx_seq_one_letter_code
_entity_poly.pdbx_strand_id
1 'polypeptide(L)'
;MKPNTDHRSPVALIVSILLFASCFLLLSANAADNQYAAGDRLLSSGKYEEAANWYLNFTKEHAGDSKLMPGAYIKLGESLEKMSDIINTRAERVCFRSGSKLRGTPCMQAYAAKLNATYGPGSFEYSEALVIIQYTGAHYNKVADEFPKSGLAAKSAYLRLSKNLVGRPDQVLSGIKVFTDKYKSGEWGRKGRLLWARMNEDIWWIHRKWSWVLYNWSISPEELIVKAEPYRQEALRSFEDIIKKDGGTAEGKAAKKEYELLKVYKDDGRLYGIVNESDISGTKAIPGIK
;
A
#
# COMPACT_ATOMS: atom_id res chain seq x y z
N MET A 1 11.33 65.15 45.09
CA MET A 1 11.18 63.69 44.89
C MET A 1 10.26 63.46 43.70
N LYS A 2 10.77 62.89 42.59
CA LYS A 2 9.99 62.40 41.45
C LYS A 2 10.31 60.91 41.31
N PRO A 3 9.31 60.00 41.20
CA PRO A 3 9.58 58.58 41.05
C PRO A 3 9.80 58.17 39.59
N ASN A 4 10.61 57.13 39.49
CA ASN A 4 11.07 56.30 38.38
C ASN A 4 10.18 56.21 37.13
N THR A 5 10.86 56.32 35.98
CA THR A 5 10.43 55.77 34.69
C THR A 5 10.74 54.28 34.64
N ASP A 6 9.69 53.47 34.45
CA ASP A 6 9.77 52.02 34.24
C ASP A 6 10.50 51.69 32.92
N HIS A 7 11.67 51.06 33.04
CA HIS A 7 12.32 50.37 31.94
C HIS A 7 11.61 49.03 31.69
N ARG A 8 10.72 48.97 30.69
CA ARG A 8 10.26 47.70 30.14
C ARG A 8 11.40 47.03 29.37
N SER A 9 11.88 45.92 29.89
CA SER A 9 13.01 45.16 29.32
C SER A 9 12.66 44.57 27.95
N PRO A 10 13.50 44.76 26.92
CA PRO A 10 13.29 44.22 25.56
C PRO A 10 13.30 42.68 25.51
N VAL A 11 13.80 42.03 26.56
CA VAL A 11 13.81 40.56 26.70
C VAL A 11 12.40 40.00 26.86
N ALA A 12 11.50 40.72 27.54
CA ALA A 12 10.12 40.28 27.75
C ALA A 12 9.33 40.23 26.42
N LEU A 13 9.58 41.18 25.51
CA LEU A 13 8.92 41.25 24.21
C LEU A 13 9.36 40.10 23.29
N ILE A 14 10.64 39.76 23.29
CA ILE A 14 11.22 38.69 22.45
C ILE A 14 10.75 37.31 22.94
N VAL A 15 10.71 37.09 24.25
CA VAL A 15 10.20 35.84 24.85
C VAL A 15 8.71 35.65 24.54
N SER A 16 7.90 36.71 24.61
CA SER A 16 6.48 36.64 24.23
C SER A 16 6.29 36.30 22.74
N ILE A 17 7.07 36.89 21.82
CA ILE A 17 6.97 36.59 20.39
C ILE A 17 7.36 35.14 20.09
N LEU A 18 8.42 34.62 20.73
CA LEU A 18 8.85 33.22 20.60
C LEU A 18 7.83 32.23 21.16
N LEU A 19 7.17 32.56 22.27
CA LEU A 19 6.07 31.76 22.84
C LEU A 19 4.81 31.78 21.98
N PHE A 20 4.47 32.92 21.36
CA PHE A 20 3.35 32.99 20.43
C PHE A 20 3.63 32.22 19.13
N ALA A 21 4.86 32.28 18.60
CA ALA A 21 5.24 31.52 17.41
C ALA A 21 5.28 30.00 17.66
N SER A 22 5.75 29.56 18.84
CA SER A 22 5.75 28.15 19.22
C SER A 22 4.34 27.60 19.48
N CYS A 23 3.46 28.39 20.10
CA CYS A 23 2.04 28.04 20.25
C CYS A 23 1.31 27.96 18.90
N PHE A 24 1.58 28.86 17.95
CA PHE A 24 0.96 28.82 16.62
C PHE A 24 1.42 27.59 15.81
N LEU A 25 2.71 27.22 15.91
CA LEU A 25 3.24 26.03 15.25
C LEU A 25 2.67 24.73 15.86
N LEU A 26 2.51 24.66 17.19
CA LEU A 26 1.91 23.50 17.88
C LEU A 26 0.39 23.37 17.62
N LEU A 27 -0.33 24.48 17.48
CA LEU A 27 -1.76 24.47 17.13
C LEU A 27 -2.00 24.06 15.66
N SER A 28 -1.10 24.41 14.74
CA SER A 28 -1.20 24.03 13.33
C SER A 28 -0.94 22.54 13.08
N ALA A 29 -0.13 21.88 13.91
CA ALA A 29 0.16 20.45 13.81
C ALA A 29 -1.01 19.57 14.29
N ASN A 30 -1.78 20.01 15.29
CA ASN A 30 -2.91 19.25 15.84
C ASN A 30 -4.24 19.38 15.08
N ALA A 31 -4.34 20.32 14.14
CA ALA A 31 -5.59 20.55 13.40
C ALA A 31 -5.83 19.52 12.27
N ALA A 32 -4.77 18.95 11.68
CA ALA A 32 -4.88 17.99 10.59
C ALA A 32 -5.38 16.61 11.05
N ASP A 33 -4.99 16.17 12.26
CA ASP A 33 -5.43 14.88 12.83
C ASP A 33 -6.89 14.89 13.31
N ASN A 34 -7.49 16.06 13.53
CA ASN A 34 -8.88 16.16 13.97
C ASN A 34 -9.89 16.07 12.81
N GLN A 35 -9.47 16.36 11.57
CA GLN A 35 -10.41 16.47 10.44
C GLN A 35 -10.92 15.12 9.94
N TYR A 36 -10.13 14.05 10.11
CA TYR A 36 -10.54 12.68 9.73
C TYR A 36 -11.09 11.85 10.88
N ALA A 37 -11.20 12.40 12.09
CA ALA A 37 -11.45 11.63 13.30
C ALA A 37 -12.73 10.76 13.23
N ALA A 38 -13.80 11.26 12.60
CA ALA A 38 -15.04 10.49 12.43
C ALA A 38 -14.84 9.30 11.48
N GLY A 39 -14.21 9.52 10.31
CA GLY A 39 -13.86 8.46 9.37
C GLY A 39 -12.90 7.42 9.96
N ASP A 40 -11.89 7.88 10.70
CA ASP A 40 -10.87 7.01 11.31
C ASP A 40 -11.46 6.12 12.41
N ARG A 41 -12.46 6.61 13.15
CA ARG A 41 -13.21 5.80 14.13
C ARG A 41 -14.02 4.71 13.44
N LEU A 42 -14.68 5.01 12.32
CA LEU A 42 -15.42 4.02 11.55
C LEU A 42 -14.48 2.94 11.00
N LEU A 43 -13.36 3.36 10.42
CA LEU A 43 -12.35 2.47 9.86
C LEU A 43 -11.74 1.55 10.93
N SER A 44 -11.35 2.10 12.08
CA SER A 44 -10.76 1.32 13.18
C SER A 44 -11.77 0.39 13.87
N SER A 45 -13.07 0.71 13.81
CA SER A 45 -14.16 -0.14 14.33
C SER A 45 -14.61 -1.23 13.35
N GLY A 46 -13.94 -1.40 12.21
CA GLY A 46 -14.30 -2.38 11.19
C GLY A 46 -15.53 -2.02 10.35
N LYS A 47 -16.04 -0.79 10.48
CA LYS A 47 -17.20 -0.28 9.72
C LYS A 47 -16.74 0.30 8.38
N TYR A 48 -16.14 -0.54 7.55
CA TYR A 48 -15.42 -0.11 6.35
C TYR A 48 -16.30 0.60 5.31
N GLU A 49 -17.55 0.18 5.15
CA GLU A 49 -18.49 0.83 4.21
C GLU A 49 -18.94 2.21 4.69
N GLU A 50 -19.23 2.35 5.98
CA GLU A 50 -19.54 3.65 6.58
C GLU A 50 -18.33 4.59 6.47
N ALA A 51 -17.11 4.08 6.72
CA ALA A 51 -15.88 4.83 6.53
C ALA A 51 -15.67 5.27 5.08
N ALA A 52 -15.84 4.37 4.11
CA ALA A 52 -15.71 4.68 2.69
C ALA A 52 -16.70 5.76 2.25
N ASN A 53 -17.97 5.65 2.67
CA ASN A 53 -18.98 6.68 2.37
C ASN A 53 -18.64 8.03 3.03
N TRP A 54 -18.12 8.00 4.26
CA TRP A 54 -17.68 9.21 4.95
C TRP A 54 -16.53 9.90 4.21
N TYR A 55 -15.47 9.17 3.84
CA TYR A 55 -14.33 9.74 3.10
C TYR A 55 -14.73 10.18 1.70
N LEU A 56 -15.63 9.46 1.03
CA LEU A 56 -16.17 9.88 -0.26
C LEU A 56 -16.89 11.23 -0.14
N ASN A 57 -17.75 11.41 0.86
CA ASN A 57 -18.44 12.68 1.08
C ASN A 57 -17.46 13.79 1.46
N PHE A 58 -16.48 13.49 2.32
CA PHE A 58 -15.41 14.43 2.67
C PHE A 58 -14.67 14.93 1.42
N THR A 59 -14.33 14.04 0.48
CA THR A 59 -13.65 14.43 -0.77
C THR A 59 -14.52 15.32 -1.68
N LYS A 60 -15.85 15.26 -1.55
CA LYS A 60 -16.77 16.13 -2.30
C LYS A 60 -16.90 17.50 -1.63
N GLU A 61 -17.03 17.53 -0.30
CA GLU A 61 -17.17 18.75 0.49
C GLU A 61 -15.91 19.62 0.43
N HIS A 62 -14.73 18.99 0.41
CA HIS A 62 -13.44 19.67 0.37
C HIS A 62 -12.78 19.64 -1.02
N ALA A 63 -13.58 19.51 -2.08
CA ALA A 63 -13.09 19.46 -3.45
C ALA A 63 -12.21 20.69 -3.75
N GLY A 64 -10.96 20.44 -4.15
CA GLY A 64 -9.97 21.49 -4.44
C GLY A 64 -9.02 21.84 -3.30
N ASP A 65 -9.25 21.36 -2.06
CA ASP A 65 -8.30 21.54 -0.97
C ASP A 65 -7.12 20.56 -1.12
N SER A 66 -6.04 21.04 -1.73
CA SER A 66 -4.85 20.22 -2.00
C SER A 66 -4.10 19.72 -0.76
N LYS A 67 -4.40 20.25 0.45
CA LYS A 67 -3.81 19.75 1.70
C LYS A 67 -4.60 18.57 2.26
N LEU A 68 -5.92 18.57 2.09
CA LEU A 68 -6.81 17.55 2.69
C LEU A 68 -7.07 16.38 1.75
N MET A 69 -7.32 16.68 0.47
CA MET A 69 -7.72 15.67 -0.51
C MET A 69 -6.79 14.44 -0.59
N PRO A 70 -5.44 14.57 -0.52
CA PRO A 70 -4.56 13.39 -0.56
C PRO A 70 -4.80 12.40 0.58
N GLY A 71 -5.01 12.90 1.80
CA GLY A 71 -5.28 12.08 2.98
C GLY A 71 -6.62 11.36 2.86
N ALA A 72 -7.66 12.11 2.50
CA ALA A 72 -8.99 11.57 2.31
C ALA A 72 -9.05 10.49 1.22
N TYR A 73 -8.37 10.69 0.08
CA TYR A 73 -8.31 9.68 -0.99
C TYR A 73 -7.57 8.42 -0.59
N ILE A 74 -6.47 8.53 0.15
CA ILE A 74 -5.77 7.34 0.67
C ILE A 74 -6.68 6.57 1.62
N LYS A 75 -7.34 7.25 2.56
CA LYS A 75 -8.24 6.62 3.53
C LYS A 75 -9.49 6.00 2.89
N LEU A 76 -10.01 6.63 1.85
CA LEU A 76 -11.06 6.06 1.00
C LEU A 76 -10.57 4.76 0.35
N GLY A 77 -9.39 4.78 -0.28
CA GLY A 77 -8.79 3.58 -0.87
C GLY A 77 -8.57 2.44 0.13
N GLU A 78 -8.04 2.76 1.32
CA GLU A 78 -7.82 1.79 2.41
C GLU A 78 -9.15 1.17 2.88
N SER A 79 -10.21 1.98 2.98
CA SER A 79 -11.54 1.51 3.36
C SER A 79 -12.14 0.58 2.29
N LEU A 80 -12.06 0.96 1.01
CA LEU A 80 -12.57 0.16 -0.10
C LEU A 80 -11.83 -1.17 -0.26
N GLU A 81 -10.52 -1.18 -0.01
CA GLU A 81 -9.73 -2.41 0.00
C GLU A 81 -10.20 -3.38 1.10
N LYS A 82 -10.47 -2.88 2.31
CA LYS A 82 -11.01 -3.68 3.42
C LYS A 82 -12.44 -4.18 3.18
N MET A 83 -13.16 -3.59 2.24
CA MET A 83 -14.50 -4.05 1.86
C MET A 83 -14.51 -5.22 0.86
N SER A 84 -13.35 -5.66 0.35
CA SER A 84 -13.28 -6.68 -0.72
C SER A 84 -14.14 -7.92 -0.41
N ASP A 85 -14.00 -8.51 0.78
CA ASP A 85 -14.75 -9.73 1.14
C ASP A 85 -16.26 -9.46 1.28
N ILE A 86 -16.62 -8.31 1.85
CA ILE A 86 -18.01 -7.89 2.02
C ILE A 86 -18.68 -7.71 0.65
N ILE A 87 -17.99 -7.03 -0.26
CA ILE A 87 -18.43 -6.80 -1.63
C ILE A 87 -18.63 -8.13 -2.35
N ASN A 88 -17.63 -9.01 -2.31
CA ASN A 88 -17.70 -10.30 -2.98
C ASN A 88 -18.80 -11.20 -2.41
N THR A 89 -18.96 -11.24 -1.09
CA THR A 89 -20.06 -12.00 -0.45
C THR A 89 -21.44 -11.49 -0.87
N ARG A 90 -21.61 -10.16 -0.96
CA ARG A 90 -22.88 -9.55 -1.40
C ARG A 90 -23.11 -9.78 -2.90
N ALA A 91 -22.09 -9.59 -3.72
CA ALA A 91 -22.14 -9.82 -5.15
C ALA A 91 -22.46 -11.29 -5.45
N GLU A 92 -21.84 -12.24 -4.75
CA GLU A 92 -22.13 -13.67 -4.90
C GLU A 92 -23.59 -13.99 -4.58
N ARG A 93 -24.08 -13.46 -3.44
CA ARG A 93 -25.48 -13.63 -3.03
C ARG A 93 -26.45 -13.11 -4.09
N VAL A 94 -26.19 -11.92 -4.63
CA VAL A 94 -27.06 -11.28 -5.63
C VAL A 94 -26.97 -12.01 -6.97
N CYS A 95 -25.78 -12.31 -7.45
CA CYS A 95 -25.55 -12.75 -8.82
C CYS A 95 -25.65 -14.26 -9.05
N PHE A 96 -25.51 -15.07 -8.00
CA PHE A 96 -25.56 -16.54 -8.12
C PHE A 96 -26.64 -17.16 -7.24
N ARG A 97 -26.90 -16.61 -6.05
CA ARG A 97 -27.81 -17.24 -5.07
C ARG A 97 -29.24 -16.68 -5.10
N SER A 98 -29.45 -15.50 -5.65
CA SER A 98 -30.78 -14.87 -5.68
C SER A 98 -31.61 -15.24 -6.92
N GLY A 99 -32.93 -15.04 -6.86
CA GLY A 99 -33.86 -15.16 -7.99
C GLY A 99 -33.70 -14.07 -9.07
N SER A 100 -32.58 -13.35 -9.12
CA SER A 100 -32.33 -12.29 -10.10
C SER A 100 -32.43 -12.80 -11.54
N LYS A 101 -32.99 -11.95 -12.43
CA LYS A 101 -33.07 -12.18 -13.88
C LYS A 101 -31.69 -12.12 -14.57
N LEU A 102 -30.76 -11.35 -14.01
CA LEU A 102 -29.37 -11.27 -14.48
C LEU A 102 -28.50 -12.10 -13.52
N ARG A 103 -27.78 -13.09 -14.06
CA ARG A 103 -26.95 -14.04 -13.29
C ARG A 103 -25.56 -14.18 -13.87
N GLY A 104 -24.63 -14.71 -13.08
CA GLY A 104 -23.28 -15.01 -13.54
C GLY A 104 -22.46 -13.77 -13.88
N THR A 105 -21.54 -13.92 -14.83
CA THR A 105 -20.60 -12.88 -15.29
C THR A 105 -21.27 -11.54 -15.60
N PRO A 106 -22.37 -11.45 -16.39
CA PRO A 106 -23.04 -10.18 -16.65
C PRO A 106 -23.55 -9.47 -15.39
N CYS A 107 -24.00 -10.22 -14.38
CA CYS A 107 -24.42 -9.64 -13.10
C CYS A 107 -23.23 -9.10 -12.31
N MET A 108 -22.12 -9.84 -12.24
CA MET A 108 -20.90 -9.41 -11.55
C MET A 108 -20.31 -8.14 -12.17
N GLN A 109 -20.28 -8.06 -13.51
CA GLN A 109 -19.88 -6.85 -14.25
C GLN A 109 -20.79 -5.66 -13.92
N ALA A 110 -22.11 -5.86 -13.93
CA ALA A 110 -23.06 -4.80 -13.55
C ALA A 110 -22.90 -4.36 -12.09
N TYR A 111 -22.57 -5.29 -11.19
CA TYR A 111 -22.30 -4.99 -9.79
C TYR A 111 -21.03 -4.13 -9.63
N ALA A 112 -19.94 -4.47 -10.33
CA ALA A 112 -18.72 -3.67 -10.37
C ALA A 112 -18.98 -2.27 -10.97
N ALA A 113 -19.77 -2.19 -12.05
CA ALA A 113 -20.16 -0.91 -12.65
C ALA A 113 -20.94 -0.02 -11.67
N LYS A 114 -21.84 -0.60 -10.86
CA LYS A 114 -22.55 0.12 -9.80
C LYS A 114 -21.60 0.65 -8.73
N LEU A 115 -20.61 -0.15 -8.31
CA LEU A 115 -19.59 0.31 -7.36
C LEU A 115 -18.75 1.45 -7.93
N ASN A 116 -18.39 1.39 -9.22
CA ASN A 116 -17.68 2.47 -9.90
C ASN A 116 -18.51 3.74 -10.03
N ALA A 117 -19.83 3.64 -10.20
CA ALA A 117 -20.71 4.80 -10.18
C ALA A 117 -20.75 5.48 -8.79
N THR A 118 -20.64 4.70 -7.71
CA THR A 118 -20.62 5.23 -6.33
C THR A 118 -19.26 5.80 -5.94
N TYR A 119 -18.20 5.02 -6.13
CA TYR A 119 -16.86 5.29 -5.59
C TYR A 119 -15.88 5.83 -6.65
N GLY A 120 -16.37 6.21 -7.82
CA GLY A 120 -15.55 6.79 -8.87
C GLY A 120 -15.12 5.78 -9.95
N PRO A 121 -14.88 6.28 -11.18
CA PRO A 121 -14.53 5.42 -12.31
C PRO A 121 -13.28 4.58 -12.06
N GLY A 122 -13.36 3.30 -12.43
CA GLY A 122 -12.24 2.38 -12.35
C GLY A 122 -11.84 1.97 -10.93
N SER A 123 -12.60 2.32 -9.89
CA SER A 123 -12.33 1.91 -8.50
C SER A 123 -12.37 0.39 -8.32
N PHE A 124 -13.23 -0.30 -9.05
CA PHE A 124 -13.42 -1.74 -8.99
C PHE A 124 -13.39 -2.37 -10.38
N GLU A 125 -12.84 -3.57 -10.44
CA GLU A 125 -12.79 -4.41 -11.62
C GLU A 125 -13.33 -5.80 -11.27
N TYR A 126 -14.03 -6.42 -12.21
CA TYR A 126 -14.43 -7.82 -12.08
C TYR A 126 -13.39 -8.70 -12.79
N SER A 127 -12.76 -9.60 -12.04
CA SER A 127 -11.89 -10.64 -12.59
C SER A 127 -12.72 -11.87 -12.91
N GLU A 128 -12.90 -12.15 -14.20
CA GLU A 128 -13.61 -13.35 -14.67
C GLU A 128 -12.90 -14.65 -14.28
N ALA A 129 -11.56 -14.66 -14.33
CA ALA A 129 -10.76 -15.83 -13.99
C ALA A 129 -10.92 -16.26 -12.53
N LEU A 130 -11.05 -15.28 -11.62
CA LEU A 130 -11.17 -15.52 -10.18
C LEU A 130 -12.62 -15.44 -9.68
N VAL A 131 -13.54 -14.94 -10.52
CA VAL A 131 -14.94 -14.67 -10.17
C VAL A 131 -15.05 -13.74 -8.94
N ILE A 132 -14.20 -12.72 -8.87
CA ILE A 132 -14.19 -11.73 -7.78
C ILE A 132 -14.22 -10.30 -8.32
N ILE A 133 -14.78 -9.38 -7.53
CA ILE A 133 -14.68 -7.94 -7.73
C ILE A 133 -13.54 -7.43 -6.83
N GLN A 134 -12.54 -6.80 -7.44
CA GLN A 134 -11.33 -6.32 -6.77
C GLN A 134 -11.26 -4.81 -6.79
N TYR A 135 -10.82 -4.21 -5.69
CA TYR A 135 -10.44 -2.79 -5.65
C TYR A 135 -9.11 -2.59 -6.38
N THR A 136 -9.07 -1.64 -7.32
CA THR A 136 -7.95 -1.45 -8.26
C THR A 136 -6.85 -0.52 -7.73
N GLY A 137 -7.13 0.27 -6.68
CA GLY A 137 -6.23 1.34 -6.25
C GLY A 137 -6.42 2.68 -6.96
N ALA A 138 -7.52 2.89 -7.70
CA ALA A 138 -7.78 4.14 -8.45
C ALA A 138 -7.58 5.43 -7.63
N HIS A 139 -7.95 5.45 -6.35
CA HIS A 139 -7.74 6.62 -5.49
C HIS A 139 -6.27 6.88 -5.16
N TYR A 140 -5.45 5.84 -5.09
CA TYR A 140 -4.01 5.99 -4.94
C TYR A 140 -3.39 6.59 -6.20
N ASN A 141 -3.86 6.19 -7.40
CA ASN A 141 -3.45 6.82 -8.67
C ASN A 141 -3.79 8.31 -8.66
N LYS A 142 -5.01 8.65 -8.26
CA LYS A 142 -5.45 10.05 -8.15
C LYS A 142 -4.50 10.89 -7.28
N VAL A 143 -4.08 10.36 -6.13
CA VAL A 143 -3.11 11.04 -5.26
C VAL A 143 -1.74 11.18 -5.92
N ALA A 144 -1.25 10.13 -6.56
CA ALA A 144 0.07 10.12 -7.21
C ALA A 144 0.13 11.10 -8.40
N ASP A 145 -0.97 11.20 -9.15
CA ASP A 145 -1.04 11.95 -10.41
C ASP A 145 -1.44 13.41 -10.17
N GLU A 146 -2.43 13.68 -9.32
CA GLU A 146 -2.94 15.05 -9.09
C GLU A 146 -2.21 15.77 -7.95
N PHE A 147 -1.61 15.04 -7.00
CA PHE A 147 -0.95 15.62 -5.82
C PHE A 147 0.50 15.14 -5.65
N PRO A 148 1.35 15.20 -6.70
CA PRO A 148 2.70 14.62 -6.67
C PRO A 148 3.65 15.32 -5.68
N LYS A 149 3.33 16.55 -5.25
CA LYS A 149 4.08 17.34 -4.26
C LYS A 149 3.59 17.14 -2.82
N SER A 150 2.52 16.37 -2.61
CA SER A 150 2.01 16.07 -1.27
C SER A 150 3.04 15.24 -0.49
N GLY A 151 3.12 15.45 0.83
CA GLY A 151 3.87 14.56 1.72
C GLY A 151 3.37 13.11 1.70
N LEU A 152 2.17 12.87 1.17
CA LEU A 152 1.55 11.55 1.00
C LEU A 152 1.81 10.92 -0.38
N ALA A 153 2.51 11.59 -1.30
CA ALA A 153 2.76 11.06 -2.64
C ALA A 153 3.52 9.73 -2.62
N ALA A 154 4.54 9.61 -1.75
CA ALA A 154 5.30 8.36 -1.60
C ALA A 154 4.43 7.22 -1.01
N LYS A 155 3.55 7.54 -0.06
CA LYS A 155 2.57 6.59 0.50
C LYS A 155 1.64 6.06 -0.59
N SER A 156 1.01 6.98 -1.33
CA SER A 156 0.04 6.61 -2.37
C SER A 156 0.71 5.80 -3.49
N ALA A 157 1.91 6.20 -3.94
CA ALA A 157 2.65 5.45 -4.94
C ALA A 157 3.03 4.04 -4.46
N TYR A 158 3.39 3.88 -3.18
CA TYR A 158 3.69 2.57 -2.61
C TYR A 158 2.43 1.69 -2.52
N LEU A 159 1.31 2.26 -2.07
CA LEU A 159 0.03 1.54 -2.00
C LEU A 159 -0.43 1.09 -3.39
N ARG A 160 -0.36 1.98 -4.39
CA ARG A 160 -0.58 1.63 -5.81
C ARG A 160 0.30 0.47 -6.25
N LEU A 161 1.60 0.54 -5.98
CA LEU A 161 2.55 -0.50 -6.36
C LEU A 161 2.17 -1.84 -5.71
N SER A 162 1.85 -1.84 -4.42
CA SER A 162 1.49 -3.06 -3.67
C SER A 162 0.25 -3.77 -4.18
N LYS A 163 -0.68 -3.05 -4.83
CA LYS A 163 -1.87 -3.65 -5.47
C LYS A 163 -1.55 -4.41 -6.76
N ASN A 164 -0.44 -4.09 -7.41
CA ASN A 164 -0.09 -4.57 -8.74
C ASN A 164 1.20 -5.41 -8.72
N LEU A 165 1.37 -6.23 -7.67
CA LEU A 165 2.52 -7.11 -7.48
C LEU A 165 2.34 -8.51 -8.07
N VAL A 166 1.20 -8.77 -8.71
CA VAL A 166 0.91 -10.02 -9.41
C VAL A 166 1.27 -9.85 -10.88
N GLY A 167 2.23 -10.63 -11.36
CA GLY A 167 2.68 -10.58 -12.75
C GLY A 167 4.05 -11.22 -12.93
N ARG A 168 4.63 -11.08 -14.12
CA ARG A 168 5.97 -11.61 -14.41
C ARG A 168 7.06 -10.82 -13.66
N PRO A 169 8.18 -11.47 -13.26
CA PRO A 169 9.28 -10.81 -12.55
C PRO A 169 9.80 -9.53 -13.21
N ASP A 170 9.92 -9.51 -14.54
CA ASP A 170 10.42 -8.36 -15.32
C ASP A 170 9.52 -7.12 -15.16
N GLN A 171 8.22 -7.32 -15.07
CA GLN A 171 7.24 -6.24 -14.92
C GLN A 171 7.17 -5.74 -13.48
N VAL A 172 7.11 -6.67 -12.52
CA VAL A 172 6.97 -6.35 -11.09
C VAL A 172 8.25 -5.67 -10.57
N LEU A 173 9.44 -6.24 -10.83
CA LEU A 173 10.70 -5.65 -10.39
C LEU A 173 10.93 -4.28 -11.03
N SER A 174 10.61 -4.09 -12.31
CA SER A 174 10.73 -2.79 -12.97
C SER A 174 9.90 -1.71 -12.27
N GLY A 175 8.64 -2.02 -11.92
CA GLY A 175 7.78 -1.11 -11.17
C GLY A 175 8.34 -0.74 -9.79
N ILE A 176 8.86 -1.73 -9.05
CA ILE A 176 9.49 -1.49 -7.75
C ILE A 176 10.76 -0.64 -7.91
N LYS A 177 11.58 -0.92 -8.93
CA LYS A 177 12.81 -0.17 -9.22
C LYS A 177 12.50 1.32 -9.46
N VAL A 178 11.53 1.60 -10.34
CA VAL A 178 11.06 2.97 -10.62
C VAL A 178 10.62 3.68 -9.34
N PHE A 179 9.88 2.98 -8.47
CA PHE A 179 9.48 3.52 -7.18
C PHE A 179 10.69 3.84 -6.28
N THR A 180 11.63 2.91 -6.12
CA THR A 180 12.80 3.08 -5.25
C THR A 180 13.79 4.12 -5.77
N ASP A 181 13.87 4.31 -7.08
CA ASP A 181 14.70 5.35 -7.70
C ASP A 181 14.10 6.74 -7.45
N LYS A 182 12.77 6.85 -7.43
CA LYS A 182 12.04 8.10 -7.14
C LYS A 182 12.02 8.43 -5.64
N TYR A 183 11.73 7.45 -4.78
CA TYR A 183 11.54 7.65 -3.34
C TYR A 183 12.69 7.01 -2.54
N LYS A 184 13.82 7.70 -2.47
CA LYS A 184 15.06 7.17 -1.86
C LYS A 184 15.12 7.26 -0.33
N SER A 185 14.26 8.05 0.30
CA SER A 185 14.32 8.33 1.75
C SER A 185 12.93 8.33 2.39
N GLY A 186 12.90 8.42 3.72
CA GLY A 186 11.66 8.34 4.50
C GLY A 186 11.11 6.92 4.63
N GLU A 187 10.03 6.78 5.38
CA GLU A 187 9.37 5.49 5.66
C GLU A 187 9.01 4.73 4.39
N TRP A 188 8.34 5.40 3.45
CA TRP A 188 7.88 4.77 2.20
C TRP A 188 9.02 4.38 1.27
N GLY A 189 10.13 5.14 1.28
CA GLY A 189 11.34 4.75 0.56
C GLY A 189 11.98 3.49 1.15
N ARG A 190 12.04 3.38 2.49
CA ARG A 190 12.50 2.15 3.16
C ARG A 190 11.60 0.97 2.84
N LYS A 191 10.28 1.15 2.89
CA LYS A 191 9.30 0.11 2.54
C LYS A 191 9.47 -0.34 1.09
N GLY A 192 9.73 0.57 0.15
CA GLY A 192 10.04 0.23 -1.24
C GLY A 192 11.31 -0.61 -1.39
N ARG A 193 12.40 -0.26 -0.70
CA ARG A 193 13.64 -1.06 -0.70
C ARG A 193 13.41 -2.45 -0.09
N LEU A 194 12.64 -2.53 1.00
CA LEU A 194 12.29 -3.80 1.61
C LEU A 194 11.45 -4.66 0.67
N LEU A 195 10.50 -4.06 -0.04
CA LEU A 195 9.70 -4.74 -1.07
C LEU A 195 10.57 -5.26 -2.23
N TRP A 196 11.57 -4.50 -2.67
CA TRP A 196 12.55 -4.97 -3.67
C TRP A 196 13.29 -6.22 -3.20
N ALA A 197 13.79 -6.22 -1.97
CA ALA A 197 14.48 -7.37 -1.40
C ALA A 197 13.58 -8.61 -1.32
N ARG A 198 12.36 -8.45 -0.79
CA ARG A 198 11.36 -9.51 -0.68
C ARG A 198 10.93 -10.08 -2.02
N MET A 199 10.75 -9.23 -3.04
CA MET A 199 10.35 -9.72 -4.36
C MET A 199 11.45 -10.56 -5.02
N ASN A 200 12.72 -10.17 -4.83
CA ASN A 200 13.84 -11.00 -5.28
C ASN A 200 13.92 -12.33 -4.50
N GLU A 201 13.62 -12.32 -3.20
CA GLU A 201 13.51 -13.54 -2.40
C GLU A 201 12.37 -14.44 -2.90
N ASP A 202 11.18 -13.90 -3.16
CA ASP A 202 10.03 -14.64 -3.68
C ASP A 202 10.35 -15.29 -5.03
N ILE A 203 10.96 -14.55 -5.95
CA ILE A 203 11.38 -15.06 -7.27
C ILE A 203 12.37 -16.22 -7.11
N TRP A 204 13.36 -16.06 -6.22
CA TRP A 204 14.30 -17.13 -5.92
C TRP A 204 13.59 -18.39 -5.39
N TRP A 205 12.65 -18.21 -4.45
CA TRP A 205 11.89 -19.32 -3.87
C TRP A 205 11.00 -20.02 -4.87
N ILE A 206 10.31 -19.27 -5.73
CA ILE A 206 9.47 -19.81 -6.81
C ILE A 206 10.34 -20.60 -7.78
N HIS A 207 11.49 -20.06 -8.18
CA HIS A 207 12.39 -20.79 -9.07
C HIS A 207 12.93 -22.08 -8.43
N ARG A 208 13.31 -22.02 -7.16
CA ARG A 208 13.84 -23.18 -6.43
C ARG A 208 12.79 -24.25 -6.17
N LYS A 209 11.56 -23.86 -5.81
CA LYS A 209 10.50 -24.80 -5.42
C LYS A 209 9.66 -25.27 -6.59
N TRP A 210 9.35 -24.41 -7.57
CA TRP A 210 8.24 -24.62 -8.51
C TRP A 210 8.66 -24.63 -9.99
N SER A 211 9.91 -24.32 -10.35
CA SER A 211 10.40 -24.46 -11.74
C SER A 211 10.65 -25.90 -12.20
N TRP A 212 10.00 -26.90 -11.60
CA TRP A 212 10.01 -28.31 -12.04
C TRP A 212 9.28 -28.54 -13.38
N VAL A 213 8.82 -27.48 -14.05
CA VAL A 213 8.07 -27.58 -15.31
C VAL A 213 9.03 -27.52 -16.50
N LEU A 214 9.34 -28.72 -16.98
CA LEU A 214 10.04 -29.15 -18.20
C LEU A 214 10.44 -28.06 -19.22
N TYR A 215 11.76 -27.91 -19.42
CA TYR A 215 12.39 -27.39 -20.62
C TYR A 215 13.00 -28.61 -21.33
N ASN A 216 12.56 -28.89 -22.56
CA ASN A 216 13.10 -29.97 -23.40
C ASN A 216 13.06 -31.40 -22.81
N TRP A 217 12.03 -31.73 -22.01
CA TRP A 217 11.87 -33.03 -21.33
C TRP A 217 12.96 -33.40 -20.31
N SER A 218 13.88 -32.50 -19.99
CA SER A 218 14.88 -32.67 -18.93
C SER A 218 15.30 -31.33 -18.36
N ILE A 219 14.94 -31.05 -17.10
CA ILE A 219 15.55 -29.97 -16.32
C ILE A 219 16.40 -30.63 -15.23
N SER A 220 17.68 -30.28 -15.18
CA SER A 220 18.49 -30.62 -14.02
C SER A 220 18.20 -29.61 -12.89
N PRO A 221 18.04 -30.05 -11.63
CA PRO A 221 17.91 -29.16 -10.48
C PRO A 221 19.01 -28.08 -10.41
N GLU A 222 20.20 -28.38 -10.93
CA GLU A 222 21.35 -27.49 -10.98
C GLU A 222 21.11 -26.26 -11.87
N GLU A 223 20.46 -26.40 -13.02
CA GLU A 223 20.17 -25.27 -13.92
C GLU A 223 19.16 -24.29 -13.33
N LEU A 224 18.19 -24.79 -12.54
CA LEU A 224 17.21 -23.95 -11.84
C LEU A 224 17.88 -23.16 -10.70
N ILE A 225 18.78 -23.80 -9.96
CA ILE A 225 19.55 -23.16 -8.90
C ILE A 225 20.42 -22.04 -9.50
N VAL A 226 21.10 -22.29 -10.62
CA VAL A 226 21.96 -21.30 -11.29
C VAL A 226 21.15 -20.08 -11.77
N LYS A 227 19.95 -20.28 -12.33
CA LYS A 227 19.08 -19.17 -12.78
C LYS A 227 18.46 -18.39 -11.62
N ALA A 228 18.19 -19.04 -10.49
CA ALA A 228 17.58 -18.42 -9.33
C ALA A 228 18.58 -17.63 -8.48
N GLU A 229 19.83 -18.07 -8.40
CA GLU A 229 20.84 -17.54 -7.49
C GLU A 229 21.09 -16.02 -7.60
N PRO A 230 21.06 -15.37 -8.78
CA PRO A 230 21.16 -13.92 -8.89
C PRO A 230 20.11 -13.18 -8.05
N TYR A 231 18.88 -13.69 -7.99
CA TYR A 231 17.80 -13.09 -7.19
C TYR A 231 18.06 -13.24 -5.69
N ARG A 232 18.60 -14.39 -5.25
CA ARG A 232 19.00 -14.58 -3.84
C ARG A 232 20.10 -13.60 -3.43
N GLN A 233 21.12 -13.46 -4.26
CA GLN A 233 22.23 -12.53 -4.01
C GLN A 233 21.74 -11.08 -3.97
N GLU A 234 20.82 -10.72 -4.87
CA GLU A 234 20.21 -9.38 -4.87
C GLU A 234 19.37 -9.11 -3.62
N ALA A 235 18.58 -10.09 -3.18
CA ALA A 235 17.80 -10.00 -1.93
C ALA A 235 18.72 -9.85 -0.72
N LEU A 236 19.73 -10.70 -0.57
CA LEU A 236 20.70 -10.63 0.54
C LEU A 236 21.43 -9.28 0.58
N ARG A 237 21.93 -8.82 -0.57
CA ARG A 237 22.59 -7.51 -0.70
C ARG A 237 21.67 -6.36 -0.30
N SER A 238 20.41 -6.42 -0.73
CA SER A 238 19.42 -5.39 -0.43
C SER A 238 19.02 -5.38 1.04
N PHE A 239 18.80 -6.54 1.66
CA PHE A 239 18.55 -6.62 3.09
C PHE A 239 19.74 -6.10 3.91
N GLU A 240 20.96 -6.48 3.54
CA GLU A 240 22.17 -6.00 4.23
C GLU A 240 22.30 -4.47 4.16
N ASP A 241 22.01 -3.86 3.00
CA ASP A 241 22.01 -2.40 2.85
C ASP A 241 20.98 -1.73 3.77
N ILE A 242 19.76 -2.28 3.84
CA ILE A 242 18.69 -1.78 4.72
C ILE A 242 19.08 -1.95 6.18
N ILE A 243 19.68 -3.07 6.58
CA ILE A 243 20.14 -3.30 7.96
C ILE A 243 21.20 -2.27 8.35
N LYS A 244 22.18 -2.03 7.47
CA LYS A 244 23.27 -1.07 7.70
C LYS A 244 22.76 0.36 7.84
N LYS A 245 21.83 0.79 6.99
CA LYS A 245 21.35 2.19 6.95
C LYS A 245 20.17 2.46 7.87
N ASP A 246 19.30 1.48 8.06
CA ASP A 246 17.98 1.65 8.67
C ASP A 246 17.71 0.64 9.81
N GLY A 247 18.73 -0.01 10.37
CA GLY A 247 18.60 -1.10 11.35
C GLY A 247 17.75 -0.81 12.60
N GLY A 248 17.59 0.47 12.98
CA GLY A 248 16.73 0.88 14.09
C GLY A 248 15.23 0.92 13.76
N THR A 249 14.85 0.94 12.48
CA THR A 249 13.45 1.07 12.05
C THR A 249 12.74 -0.28 11.98
N ALA A 250 11.41 -0.25 11.79
CA ALA A 250 10.64 -1.47 11.56
C ALA A 250 11.13 -2.23 10.32
N GLU A 251 11.45 -1.51 9.23
CA GLU A 251 11.97 -2.10 8.00
C GLU A 251 13.36 -2.72 8.20
N GLY A 252 14.26 -2.06 8.93
CA GLY A 252 15.57 -2.61 9.25
C GLY A 252 15.51 -3.88 10.11
N LYS A 253 14.61 -3.93 11.09
CA LYS A 253 14.37 -5.12 11.90
C LYS A 253 13.77 -6.27 11.09
N ALA A 254 12.84 -5.98 10.19
CA ALA A 254 12.27 -6.97 9.27
C ALA A 254 13.34 -7.52 8.32
N ALA A 255 14.11 -6.63 7.67
CA ALA A 255 15.23 -6.99 6.82
C ALA A 255 16.24 -7.89 7.53
N LYS A 256 16.57 -7.60 8.81
CA LYS A 256 17.45 -8.45 9.60
C LYS A 256 16.90 -9.86 9.77
N LYS A 257 15.62 -9.99 10.12
CA LYS A 257 14.98 -11.31 10.30
C LYS A 257 14.98 -12.12 9.01
N GLU A 258 14.57 -11.50 7.90
CA GLU A 258 14.48 -12.13 6.59
C GLU A 258 15.88 -12.50 6.05
N TYR A 259 16.87 -11.62 6.21
CA TYR A 259 18.27 -11.89 5.86
C TYR A 259 18.82 -13.14 6.55
N GLU A 260 18.62 -13.28 7.87
CA GLU A 260 19.12 -14.44 8.61
C GLU A 260 18.47 -15.75 8.17
N LEU A 261 17.17 -15.72 7.80
CA LEU A 261 16.47 -16.88 7.25
C LEU A 261 16.99 -17.24 5.85
N LEU A 262 17.07 -16.24 4.95
CA LEU A 262 17.47 -16.42 3.57
C LEU A 262 18.92 -16.94 3.45
N LYS A 263 19.81 -16.47 4.33
CA LYS A 263 21.21 -16.90 4.40
C LYS A 263 21.36 -18.39 4.70
N VAL A 264 20.46 -18.95 5.51
CA VAL A 264 20.42 -20.39 5.83
C VAL A 264 19.40 -21.16 5.00
N TYR A 265 19.01 -20.61 3.83
CA TYR A 265 18.11 -21.25 2.89
C TYR A 265 16.70 -21.54 3.45
N LYS A 266 16.20 -20.69 4.35
CA LYS A 266 14.84 -20.77 4.93
C LYS A 266 13.98 -19.59 4.51
N ASP A 267 12.67 -19.82 4.39
CA ASP A 267 11.66 -18.78 4.21
C ASP A 267 10.96 -18.47 5.54
N ASP A 268 10.24 -17.36 5.59
CA ASP A 268 9.35 -17.01 6.69
C ASP A 268 7.91 -17.54 6.47
N GLY A 269 7.71 -18.36 5.43
CA GLY A 269 6.42 -18.87 4.98
C GLY A 269 5.52 -17.85 4.28
N ARG A 270 6.02 -16.66 3.95
CA ARG A 270 5.23 -15.58 3.32
C ARG A 270 5.70 -15.37 1.87
N LEU A 271 4.75 -15.24 0.96
CA LEU A 271 4.98 -14.73 -0.39
C LEU A 271 4.45 -13.30 -0.45
N TYR A 272 5.29 -12.37 -0.85
CA TYR A 272 5.01 -10.93 -0.90
C TYR A 272 4.57 -10.47 -2.30
N GLY A 273 4.87 -11.23 -3.34
CA GLY A 273 4.33 -11.09 -4.69
C GLY A 273 4.88 -12.13 -5.68
N ILE A 274 4.34 -12.09 -6.91
CA ILE A 274 4.55 -13.08 -7.99
C ILE A 274 3.97 -14.47 -7.64
N VAL A 275 2.96 -14.88 -8.39
CA VAL A 275 2.39 -16.23 -8.37
C VAL A 275 2.78 -16.92 -9.67
N ASN A 276 3.10 -18.20 -9.61
CA ASN A 276 3.49 -18.96 -10.80
C ASN A 276 2.31 -19.03 -11.79
N GLU A 277 2.56 -18.75 -13.07
CA GLU A 277 1.57 -18.79 -14.15
C GLU A 277 0.90 -20.18 -14.29
N SER A 278 1.52 -21.25 -13.78
CA SER A 278 0.94 -22.60 -13.80
C SER A 278 -0.08 -22.89 -12.69
N ASP A 279 -0.33 -21.96 -11.76
CA ASP A 279 -1.20 -22.20 -10.59
C ASP A 279 -2.36 -21.20 -10.47
N ILE A 280 -3.01 -20.91 -11.61
CA ILE A 280 -4.26 -20.12 -11.65
C ILE A 280 -5.39 -20.82 -10.85
N SER A 281 -5.29 -22.13 -10.61
CA SER A 281 -6.27 -22.89 -9.82
C SER A 281 -5.98 -22.99 -8.32
N GLY A 282 -4.73 -22.79 -7.88
CA GLY A 282 -4.29 -23.08 -6.51
C GLY A 282 -3.81 -21.87 -5.71
N THR A 283 -3.44 -20.76 -6.34
CA THR A 283 -2.92 -19.62 -5.58
C THR A 283 -4.04 -18.71 -5.08
N LYS A 284 -4.66 -19.16 -3.98
CA LYS A 284 -5.41 -18.32 -3.05
C LYS A 284 -4.50 -17.25 -2.45
N ALA A 285 -4.21 -16.18 -3.21
CA ALA A 285 -3.84 -14.90 -2.64
C ALA A 285 -5.10 -14.29 -2.01
N ILE A 286 -5.53 -14.86 -0.87
CA ILE A 286 -6.41 -14.15 0.04
C ILE A 286 -5.56 -13.03 0.64
N PRO A 287 -5.95 -11.75 0.57
CA PRO A 287 -5.31 -10.68 1.30
C PRO A 287 -5.61 -10.87 2.80
N GLY A 288 -4.86 -11.76 3.43
CA GLY A 288 -4.97 -12.11 4.85
C GLY A 288 -3.71 -11.70 5.58
N ILE A 289 -3.53 -10.40 5.78
CA ILE A 289 -2.63 -9.90 6.82
C ILE A 289 -3.20 -10.40 8.16
N LYS A 290 -2.49 -11.32 8.81
CA LYS A 290 -2.43 -11.41 10.26
C LYS A 290 -1.07 -10.88 10.72
#